data_AF-A0A523VWQ0-F1
#
_entry.id   AF-A0A523VWQ0-F1
#
_cell.length_a   1.000
_cell.length_b   1.000
_cell.length_c   1.000
_cell.angle_alpha   90.00
_cell.angle_beta   90.00
_cell.angle_gamma   90.00
#
_symmetry.space_group_name_H-M   'P 1'
#
loop_
_entity.id
_entity.type
_entity.pdbx_description
1 polymer ?
#
loop_
_entity_poly.entity_id
_entity_poly.type
_entity_poly.pdbx_seq_one_letter_code
_entity_poly.pdbx_strand_id
1 'polypeptide(L)'
;MNKKEKLKCPLCNVKFIPRTFYPEEATFTSSNGGLLSGFNGYISSSGVKPPEVILSSWITYCPGCNFVLRFAKEIVKKEKIQSQSLATKDIKEKYNNYYFGFPFEDYSQYLSGITEKVKANIKKSLNGIDLNIWESMYEIEDKFKLLVRFYANLEKYCDAQLPNNNGEDLSSKIKLLKLSSDLEKLLLELNEIRKHTIQGNYELSSDDKENVNHAVVNFTLSLIEKHVKPIVNSKKLKSQYNYADIKDLNSEIKVFLYGYLNGLFNHGKSANHQIKTFLDQILVN
;
A
#
# COMPACT_ATOMS: atom_id res chain seq x y z
N MET A 1 -9.19 -10.29 18.87
CA MET A 1 -8.15 -11.18 18.28
C MET A 1 -6.94 -11.16 19.19
N ASN A 2 -6.51 -12.32 19.70
CA ASN A 2 -5.26 -12.42 20.44
C ASN A 2 -4.09 -12.02 19.54
N LYS A 3 -3.17 -11.22 20.07
CA LYS A 3 -1.99 -10.73 19.34
C LYS A 3 -1.13 -11.95 18.99
N LYS A 4 -1.02 -12.30 17.71
CA LYS A 4 -0.15 -13.40 17.27
C LYS A 4 1.30 -13.10 17.64
N GLU A 5 2.03 -14.11 18.07
CA GLU A 5 3.40 -13.94 18.55
C GLU A 5 4.41 -13.86 17.39
N LYS A 6 5.55 -13.23 17.66
CA LYS A 6 6.69 -13.21 16.73
C LYS A 6 7.63 -14.35 17.08
N LEU A 7 8.22 -14.97 16.07
CA LEU A 7 9.19 -16.04 16.28
C LEU A 7 10.50 -15.47 16.83
N LYS A 8 11.15 -16.20 17.73
CA LYS A 8 12.48 -15.92 18.22
C LYS A 8 13.39 -17.10 17.85
N CYS A 9 14.48 -16.84 17.14
CA CYS A 9 15.45 -17.88 16.84
C CYS A 9 16.15 -18.35 18.13
N PRO A 10 16.20 -19.67 18.41
CA PRO A 10 16.89 -20.18 19.60
C PRO A 10 18.41 -20.05 19.51
N LEU A 11 19.00 -20.02 18.31
CA LEU A 11 20.45 -19.89 18.12
C LEU A 11 20.95 -18.45 18.22
N CYS A 12 20.38 -17.53 17.41
CA CYS A 12 20.87 -16.15 17.34
C CYS A 12 20.00 -15.14 18.10
N ASN A 13 18.94 -15.58 18.78
CA ASN A 13 17.99 -14.74 19.52
C ASN A 13 17.23 -13.67 18.71
N VAL A 14 17.43 -13.61 17.39
CA VAL A 14 16.71 -12.67 16.50
C VAL A 14 15.22 -12.96 16.52
N LYS A 15 14.42 -11.91 16.72
CA LYS A 15 12.96 -11.95 16.56
C LYS A 15 12.60 -11.64 15.11
N PHE A 16 11.68 -12.41 14.52
CA PHE A 16 11.28 -12.23 13.13
C PHE A 16 9.83 -12.69 12.88
N ILE A 17 9.29 -12.25 11.75
CA ILE A 17 8.05 -12.79 11.19
C ILE A 17 8.46 -13.66 10.00
N PRO A 18 8.11 -14.96 9.99
CA PRO A 18 8.49 -15.88 8.94
C PRO A 18 7.80 -15.53 7.62
N ARG A 19 8.57 -15.48 6.52
CA ARG A 19 8.05 -15.19 5.17
C ARG A 19 7.20 -16.32 4.61
N THR A 20 7.59 -17.55 4.92
CA THR A 20 6.96 -18.76 4.41
C THR A 20 7.02 -19.84 5.48
N PHE A 21 5.97 -20.63 5.56
CA PHE A 21 6.00 -21.95 6.20
C PHE A 21 5.93 -23.00 5.11
N TYR A 22 6.94 -23.86 5.07
CA TYR A 22 6.93 -25.01 4.18
C TYR A 22 6.19 -26.14 4.90
N PRO A 23 5.10 -26.67 4.31
CA PRO A 23 4.46 -27.84 4.84
C PRO A 23 5.36 -29.07 4.58
N GLU A 24 5.70 -29.84 5.61
CA GLU A 24 6.24 -31.19 5.40
C GLU A 24 5.10 -32.16 5.04
N GLU A 25 5.43 -33.13 4.19
CA GLU A 25 4.54 -34.24 3.84
C GLU A 25 4.13 -34.98 5.12
N ALA A 26 2.83 -35.11 5.35
CA ALA A 26 2.30 -35.86 6.47
C ALA A 26 1.99 -37.28 6.01
N THR A 27 2.45 -38.29 6.73
CA THR A 27 2.10 -39.69 6.49
C THR A 27 1.12 -40.16 7.56
N PHE A 28 0.03 -40.81 7.17
CA PHE A 28 -0.98 -41.32 8.11
C PHE A 28 -1.63 -42.62 7.59
N THR A 29 -2.29 -43.34 8.49
CA THR A 29 -2.91 -44.63 8.19
C THR A 29 -4.37 -44.45 7.78
N SER A 30 -4.77 -45.07 6.67
CA SER A 30 -6.15 -45.02 6.19
C SER A 30 -7.06 -46.03 6.88
N SER A 31 -8.38 -45.86 6.72
CA SER A 31 -9.42 -46.83 7.12
C SER A 31 -9.13 -48.28 6.68
N ASN A 32 -8.41 -48.44 5.56
CA ASN A 32 -8.14 -49.74 4.94
C ASN A 32 -6.73 -50.27 5.27
N GLY A 33 -5.96 -49.61 6.15
CA GLY A 33 -4.62 -50.04 6.56
C GLY A 33 -3.48 -49.61 5.64
N GLY A 34 -3.76 -48.92 4.52
CA GLY A 34 -2.74 -48.33 3.65
C GLY A 34 -2.20 -47.01 4.22
N LEU A 35 -0.91 -46.74 3.97
CA LEU A 35 -0.28 -45.44 4.23
C LEU A 35 -0.73 -44.44 3.16
N LEU A 36 -1.25 -43.29 3.59
CA LEU A 36 -1.54 -42.14 2.74
C LEU A 36 -0.52 -41.06 3.06
N SER A 37 -0.01 -40.40 2.01
CA SER A 37 0.84 -39.24 2.13
C SER A 37 0.21 -38.05 1.41
N GLY A 38 0.38 -36.84 1.97
CA GLY A 38 -0.18 -35.64 1.38
C GLY A 38 0.42 -34.36 1.95
N PHE A 39 0.41 -33.30 1.14
CA PHE A 39 0.82 -31.97 1.56
C PHE A 39 -0.26 -31.33 2.45
N ASN A 40 0.23 -30.69 3.52
CA ASN A 40 -0.54 -30.06 4.59
C ASN A 40 -1.53 -29.02 4.00
N GLY A 41 -2.79 -29.44 3.77
CA GLY A 41 -3.83 -28.63 3.11
C GLY A 41 -4.88 -29.44 2.34
N TYR A 42 -4.55 -30.67 1.92
CA TYR A 42 -5.41 -31.50 1.05
C TYR A 42 -5.82 -32.85 1.67
N ILE A 43 -5.72 -33.01 2.99
CA ILE A 43 -6.08 -34.25 3.68
C ILE A 43 -7.61 -34.28 3.87
N SER A 44 -8.30 -35.14 3.13
CA SER A 44 -9.71 -35.41 3.35
C SER A 44 -9.92 -36.09 4.70
N SER A 45 -10.66 -35.44 5.60
CA SER A 45 -10.97 -35.99 6.92
C SER A 45 -11.73 -37.32 6.84
N SER A 46 -12.37 -37.67 5.72
CA SER A 46 -13.13 -38.93 5.59
C SER A 46 -12.28 -40.19 5.68
N GLY A 47 -10.98 -40.14 5.32
CA GLY A 47 -10.11 -41.33 5.24
C GLY A 47 -9.35 -41.71 6.51
N VAL A 48 -9.38 -40.86 7.56
CA VAL A 48 -8.57 -40.97 8.79
C VAL A 48 -9.27 -41.82 9.85
N LYS A 49 -8.59 -42.76 10.52
CA LYS A 49 -9.21 -43.59 11.57
C LYS A 49 -9.27 -42.84 12.91
N PRO A 50 -10.28 -43.06 13.76
CA PRO A 50 -10.25 -42.64 15.16
C PRO A 50 -9.59 -43.72 16.06
N PRO A 51 -8.87 -43.36 17.14
CA PRO A 51 -8.38 -42.03 17.47
C PRO A 51 -7.01 -41.80 16.83
N GLU A 52 -6.96 -41.12 15.68
CA GLU A 52 -5.69 -40.67 15.10
C GLU A 52 -5.54 -39.17 15.21
N VAL A 53 -4.33 -38.77 15.58
CA VAL A 53 -3.83 -37.40 15.54
C VAL A 53 -2.89 -37.33 14.36
N ILE A 54 -3.24 -36.56 13.33
CA ILE A 54 -2.31 -36.34 12.21
C ILE A 54 -1.36 -35.22 12.61
N LEU A 55 -0.11 -35.57 12.85
CA LEU A 55 0.98 -34.63 13.06
C LEU A 55 1.65 -34.32 11.72
N SER A 56 1.90 -33.04 11.47
CA SER A 56 2.81 -32.57 10.44
C SER A 56 3.73 -31.52 11.04
N SER A 57 4.67 -31.02 10.25
CA SER A 57 5.51 -29.92 10.66
C SER A 57 5.35 -28.73 9.71
N TRP A 58 5.48 -27.54 10.29
CA TRP A 58 5.78 -26.33 9.54
C TRP A 58 7.26 -26.04 9.69
N ILE A 59 7.93 -25.80 8.56
CA ILE A 59 9.33 -25.41 8.55
C ILE A 59 9.46 -23.94 8.18
N THR A 60 10.29 -23.23 8.93
CA THR A 60 10.74 -21.89 8.55
C THR A 60 12.22 -21.70 8.88
N TYR A 61 12.82 -20.69 8.28
CA TYR A 61 14.25 -20.40 8.41
C TYR A 61 14.45 -19.08 9.14
N CYS A 62 15.39 -19.05 10.09
CA CYS A 62 15.78 -17.79 10.70
C CYS A 62 16.52 -16.91 9.69
N PRO A 63 16.10 -15.66 9.43
CA PRO A 63 16.78 -14.79 8.48
C PRO A 63 18.18 -14.34 8.95
N GLY A 64 18.48 -14.43 10.25
CA GLY A 64 19.76 -13.99 10.80
C GLY A 64 20.87 -15.05 10.77
N CYS A 65 20.53 -16.34 10.80
CA CYS A 65 21.53 -17.42 10.86
C CYS A 65 21.16 -18.66 10.03
N ASN A 66 20.08 -18.60 9.24
CA ASN A 66 19.54 -19.70 8.44
C ASN A 66 19.19 -20.98 9.22
N PHE A 67 19.13 -20.90 10.55
CA PHE A 67 18.71 -22.03 11.37
C PHE A 67 17.29 -22.47 11.01
N VAL A 68 17.08 -23.78 10.92
CA VAL A 68 15.80 -24.41 10.57
C VAL A 68 14.96 -24.57 11.84
N LEU A 69 13.83 -23.87 11.91
CA LEU A 69 12.84 -24.06 12.96
C LEU A 69 11.73 -24.97 12.43
N ARG A 70 11.48 -26.09 13.12
CA ARG A 70 10.38 -27.01 12.84
C ARG A 70 9.35 -26.92 13.96
N PHE A 71 8.09 -26.68 13.59
CA PHE A 71 6.98 -26.62 14.52
C PHE A 71 6.06 -27.81 14.29
N ALA A 72 5.89 -28.64 15.31
CA ALA A 72 4.87 -29.68 15.26
C ALA A 72 3.47 -29.03 15.15
N LYS A 73 2.65 -29.55 14.24
CA LYS A 73 1.29 -29.10 13.99
C LYS A 73 0.37 -30.31 14.00
N GLU A 74 -0.61 -30.26 14.88
CA GLU A 74 -1.77 -31.16 14.83
C GLU A 74 -2.72 -30.67 13.72
N ILE A 75 -2.83 -31.44 12.64
CA ILE A 75 -3.67 -31.09 11.48
C ILE A 75 -5.13 -31.45 11.75
N VAL A 76 -5.37 -32.65 12.28
CA VAL A 76 -6.70 -33.18 12.58
C VAL A 76 -6.59 -34.03 13.83
N LYS A 77 -7.53 -33.84 14.75
CA LYS A 77 -7.83 -34.77 15.83
C LYS A 77 -9.26 -35.25 15.66
N LYS A 78 -9.44 -36.55 15.45
CA LYS A 78 -10.76 -37.18 15.49
C LYS A 78 -11.02 -37.76 16.87
N GLU A 79 -11.78 -37.05 17.68
CA GLU A 79 -12.26 -37.54 18.97
C GLU A 79 -13.60 -38.25 18.80
N LYS A 80 -13.75 -39.43 19.40
CA LYS A 80 -15.03 -40.15 19.46
C LYS A 80 -15.92 -39.47 20.50
N ILE A 81 -17.01 -38.86 20.06
CA ILE A 81 -18.03 -38.31 20.94
C ILE A 81 -19.21 -39.28 20.96
N GLN A 82 -19.57 -39.77 22.15
CA GLN A 82 -20.83 -40.46 22.34
C GLN A 82 -21.94 -39.42 22.50
N SER A 83 -22.76 -39.22 21.47
CA SER A 83 -24.01 -38.49 21.62
C SER A 83 -25.16 -39.48 21.72
N GLN A 84 -25.77 -39.59 22.91
CA GLN A 84 -27.03 -40.30 23.07
C GLN A 84 -28.19 -39.38 22.68
N SER A 85 -28.99 -39.82 21.71
CA SER A 85 -30.32 -39.27 21.45
C SER A 85 -31.24 -39.71 22.58
N LEU A 86 -31.94 -38.78 23.25
CA LEU A 86 -32.94 -39.14 24.27
C LEU A 86 -34.15 -39.89 23.70
N ALA A 87 -34.37 -39.84 22.37
CA ALA A 87 -35.59 -40.34 21.72
C ALA A 87 -35.44 -41.74 21.12
N THR A 88 -34.22 -42.13 20.75
CA THR A 88 -33.92 -43.44 20.17
C THR A 88 -32.65 -43.93 20.82
N LYS A 89 -32.63 -45.15 21.40
CA LYS A 89 -31.45 -45.77 22.02
C LYS A 89 -30.29 -46.04 21.03
N ASP A 90 -30.27 -45.35 19.89
CA ASP A 90 -29.23 -45.41 18.88
C ASP A 90 -28.04 -44.54 19.30
N ILE A 91 -26.89 -45.19 19.50
CA ILE A 91 -25.61 -44.51 19.65
C ILE A 91 -25.15 -44.12 18.25
N LYS A 92 -25.29 -42.84 17.88
CA LYS A 92 -24.64 -42.30 16.66
C LYS A 92 -23.23 -41.85 17.02
N GLU A 93 -22.23 -42.48 16.39
CA GLU A 93 -20.84 -42.04 16.49
C GLU A 93 -20.68 -40.70 15.76
N LYS A 94 -20.26 -39.65 16.48
CA LYS A 94 -19.89 -38.36 15.89
C LYS A 94 -18.41 -38.11 16.13
N TYR A 95 -17.76 -37.52 15.12
CA TYR A 95 -16.36 -37.13 15.16
C TYR A 95 -16.27 -35.62 14.98
N ASN A 96 -15.65 -34.92 15.94
CA ASN A 96 -15.25 -33.53 15.75
C ASN A 96 -13.90 -33.50 15.03
N ASN A 97 -13.72 -32.55 14.11
CA ASN A 97 -12.43 -32.22 13.52
C ASN A 97 -12.01 -30.85 14.04
N TYR A 98 -10.86 -30.77 14.70
CA TYR A 98 -10.28 -29.50 15.12
C TYR A 98 -9.14 -29.12 14.17
N TYR A 99 -9.20 -27.90 13.61
CA TYR A 99 -8.13 -27.31 12.82
C TYR A 99 -7.38 -26.29 13.68
N PHE A 100 -6.15 -26.59 14.05
CA PHE A 100 -5.32 -25.66 14.81
C PHE A 100 -4.59 -24.71 13.84
N GLY A 101 -4.98 -23.44 13.87
CA GLY A 101 -4.30 -22.36 13.13
C GLY A 101 -2.89 -22.11 13.68
N PHE A 102 -2.00 -21.57 12.86
CA PHE A 102 -0.63 -21.27 13.28
C PHE A 102 -0.62 -20.14 14.35
N PRO A 103 0.03 -20.32 15.51
CA PRO A 103 -0.04 -19.35 16.62
C PRO A 103 0.82 -18.10 16.39
N PHE A 104 1.69 -18.11 15.38
CA PHE A 104 2.58 -17.00 15.07
C PHE A 104 2.07 -16.14 13.90
N GLU A 105 2.56 -14.90 13.87
CA GLU A 105 2.23 -13.91 12.84
C GLU A 105 2.71 -14.37 11.45
N ASP A 106 1.89 -14.14 10.43
CA ASP A 106 2.17 -14.48 9.03
C ASP A 106 2.65 -13.22 8.30
N TYR A 107 3.77 -13.31 7.57
CA TYR A 107 4.37 -12.14 6.93
C TYR A 107 3.46 -11.49 5.90
N SER A 108 2.74 -12.28 5.09
CA SER A 108 1.81 -11.73 4.09
C SER A 108 0.65 -11.00 4.76
N GLN A 109 0.09 -11.54 5.84
CA GLN A 109 -0.93 -10.86 6.65
C GLN A 109 -0.40 -9.58 7.32
N TYR A 110 0.81 -9.64 7.86
CA TYR A 110 1.46 -8.49 8.50
C TYR A 110 1.76 -7.37 7.50
N LEU A 111 2.35 -7.72 6.35
CA LEU A 111 2.61 -6.79 5.25
C LEU A 111 1.31 -6.17 4.76
N SER A 112 0.29 -6.96 4.47
CA SER A 112 -1.03 -6.47 4.06
C SER A 112 -1.61 -5.47 5.08
N GLY A 113 -1.58 -5.82 6.38
CA GLY A 113 -2.09 -4.95 7.43
C GLY A 113 -1.33 -3.62 7.57
N ILE A 114 -0.01 -3.61 7.33
CA ILE A 114 0.78 -2.36 7.30
C ILE A 114 0.49 -1.57 6.04
N THR A 115 0.51 -2.24 4.90
CA THR A 115 0.24 -1.65 3.60
C THR A 115 -1.09 -0.90 3.61
N GLU A 116 -2.16 -1.49 4.14
CA GLU A 116 -3.46 -0.80 4.25
C GLU A 116 -3.42 0.45 5.14
N LYS A 117 -2.65 0.43 6.24
CA LYS A 117 -2.47 1.63 7.07
C LYS A 117 -1.73 2.75 6.34
N VAL A 118 -0.67 2.39 5.60
CA VAL A 118 0.08 3.36 4.81
C VAL A 118 -0.79 3.93 3.69
N LYS A 119 -1.51 3.07 2.95
CA LYS A 119 -2.49 3.47 1.92
C LYS A 119 -3.54 4.43 2.48
N ALA A 120 -4.11 4.13 3.65
CA ALA A 120 -5.10 5.00 4.29
C ALA A 120 -4.52 6.38 4.64
N ASN A 121 -3.29 6.42 5.16
CA ASN A 121 -2.61 7.69 5.47
C ASN A 121 -2.33 8.51 4.21
N ILE A 122 -1.90 7.86 3.13
CA ILE A 122 -1.69 8.51 1.83
C ILE A 122 -3.01 9.10 1.32
N LYS A 123 -4.09 8.31 1.26
CA LYS A 123 -5.41 8.79 0.83
C LYS A 123 -5.88 9.98 1.66
N LYS A 124 -5.74 9.89 2.99
CA LYS A 124 -6.11 10.98 3.89
C LYS A 124 -5.30 12.26 3.61
N SER A 125 -4.01 12.13 3.35
CA SER A 125 -3.12 13.27 3.03
C SER A 125 -3.47 13.90 1.68
N LEU A 126 -3.76 13.09 0.67
CA LEU A 126 -4.12 13.56 -0.68
C LEU A 126 -5.53 14.13 -0.77
N ASN A 127 -6.47 13.67 0.06
CA ASN A 127 -7.79 14.30 0.18
C ASN A 127 -7.70 15.76 0.66
N GLY A 128 -6.59 16.16 1.28
CA GLY A 128 -6.38 17.54 1.77
C GLY A 128 -6.07 18.58 0.69
N ILE A 129 -5.81 18.16 -0.57
CA ILE A 129 -5.40 19.07 -1.67
C ILE A 129 -6.39 19.12 -2.84
N ASP A 130 -7.55 18.46 -2.71
CA ASP A 130 -8.60 18.33 -3.74
C ASP A 130 -8.04 18.13 -5.17
N LEU A 131 -7.50 16.93 -5.42
CA LEU A 131 -6.87 16.59 -6.71
C LEU A 131 -7.81 16.73 -7.92
N ASN A 132 -9.13 16.69 -7.73
CA ASN A 132 -10.10 16.85 -8.82
C ASN A 132 -10.03 18.26 -9.44
N ILE A 133 -9.71 19.28 -8.63
CA ILE A 133 -9.55 20.65 -9.15
C ILE A 133 -8.41 20.67 -10.16
N TRP A 134 -7.28 20.04 -9.84
CA TRP A 134 -6.08 20.01 -10.69
C TRP A 134 -6.25 19.09 -11.89
N GLU A 135 -6.93 17.96 -11.70
CA GLU A 135 -7.29 17.02 -12.76
C GLU A 135 -8.14 17.69 -13.86
N SER A 136 -9.16 18.46 -13.47
CA SER A 136 -10.02 19.16 -14.44
C SER A 136 -9.29 20.19 -15.32
N MET A 137 -8.04 20.54 -14.98
CA MET A 137 -7.21 21.42 -15.82
C MET A 137 -6.77 20.72 -17.12
N TYR A 138 -6.63 19.39 -17.10
CA TYR A 138 -6.17 18.61 -18.27
C TYR A 138 -7.21 18.59 -19.40
N GLU A 139 -8.48 18.84 -19.10
CA GLU A 139 -9.57 18.94 -20.09
C GLU A 139 -9.58 20.28 -20.85
N ILE A 140 -8.82 21.28 -20.38
CA ILE A 140 -8.85 22.63 -20.97
C ILE A 140 -7.85 22.73 -22.13
N GLU A 141 -8.37 22.64 -23.35
CA GLU A 141 -7.57 22.74 -24.57
C GLU A 141 -6.99 24.16 -24.79
N ASP A 142 -7.81 25.18 -24.53
CA ASP A 142 -7.44 26.60 -24.68
C ASP A 142 -6.43 27.01 -23.60
N LYS A 143 -5.21 27.35 -24.04
CA LYS A 143 -4.10 27.66 -23.13
C LYS A 143 -4.24 28.98 -22.40
N PHE A 144 -4.97 29.94 -22.94
CA PHE A 144 -5.28 31.16 -22.22
C PHE A 144 -6.27 30.86 -21.08
N LYS A 145 -7.35 30.12 -21.38
CA LYS A 145 -8.32 29.70 -20.35
C LYS A 145 -7.66 28.83 -19.28
N LEU A 146 -6.77 27.92 -19.69
CA LEU A 146 -5.99 27.08 -18.79
C LEU A 146 -5.11 27.93 -17.87
N LEU A 147 -4.34 28.89 -18.43
CA LEU A 147 -3.50 29.79 -17.66
C LEU A 147 -4.31 30.58 -16.62
N VAL A 148 -5.42 31.21 -17.04
CA VAL A 148 -6.27 32.00 -16.14
C VAL A 148 -6.85 31.14 -15.02
N ARG A 149 -7.40 29.97 -15.36
CA ARG A 149 -8.03 29.07 -14.39
C ARG A 149 -7.00 28.43 -13.45
N PHE A 150 -5.82 28.07 -13.95
CA PHE A 150 -4.72 27.56 -13.15
C PHE A 150 -4.31 28.54 -12.05
N TYR A 151 -4.07 29.81 -12.39
CA TYR A 151 -3.69 30.81 -11.38
C TYR A 151 -4.83 31.16 -10.42
N ALA A 152 -6.09 31.13 -10.87
CA ALA A 152 -7.24 31.31 -9.97
C ALA A 152 -7.32 30.18 -8.93
N ASN A 153 -7.01 28.95 -9.32
CA ASN A 153 -6.96 27.81 -8.40
C ASN A 153 -5.71 27.85 -7.50
N LEU A 154 -4.56 28.25 -8.04
CA LEU A 154 -3.33 28.44 -7.29
C LEU A 154 -3.52 29.47 -6.18
N GLU A 155 -4.18 30.59 -6.49
CA GLU A 155 -4.49 31.62 -5.50
C GLU A 155 -5.39 31.08 -4.38
N LYS A 156 -6.50 30.42 -4.73
CA LYS A 156 -7.37 29.75 -3.74
C LYS A 156 -6.63 28.72 -2.88
N TYR A 157 -5.74 27.96 -3.50
CA TYR A 157 -4.93 26.97 -2.79
C TYR A 157 -3.97 27.64 -1.81
N CYS A 158 -3.27 28.70 -2.24
CA CYS A 158 -2.41 29.49 -1.37
C CYS A 158 -3.19 30.08 -0.19
N ASP A 159 -4.38 30.61 -0.46
CA ASP A 159 -5.28 31.19 0.55
C ASP A 159 -5.69 30.16 1.61
N ALA A 160 -5.99 28.93 1.19
CA ALA A 160 -6.37 27.86 2.10
C ALA A 160 -5.19 27.28 2.92
N GLN A 161 -3.97 27.30 2.39
CA GLN A 161 -2.83 26.57 2.96
C GLN A 161 -1.82 27.45 3.72
N LEU A 162 -1.72 28.73 3.39
CA LEU A 162 -0.78 29.65 4.04
C LEU A 162 -1.51 30.44 5.16
N PRO A 163 -1.00 30.42 6.40
CA PRO A 163 -1.61 31.20 7.49
C PRO A 163 -1.33 32.70 7.33
N ASN A 164 -2.33 33.55 7.60
CA ASN A 164 -2.23 35.02 7.67
C ASN A 164 -1.72 35.73 6.39
N ASN A 165 -2.21 35.31 5.24
CA ASN A 165 -1.89 35.80 3.89
C ASN A 165 -2.92 36.81 3.33
N ASN A 166 -3.83 37.32 4.17
CA ASN A 166 -4.83 38.31 3.78
C ASN A 166 -4.13 39.60 3.29
N GLY A 167 -4.12 39.80 1.97
CA GLY A 167 -3.60 41.01 1.31
C GLY A 167 -2.25 40.85 0.60
N GLU A 168 -1.59 39.69 0.67
CA GLU A 168 -0.38 39.45 -0.12
C GLU A 168 -0.72 39.19 -1.59
N ASP A 169 0.14 39.66 -2.49
CA ASP A 169 0.01 39.39 -3.92
C ASP A 169 0.37 37.92 -4.23
N LEU A 170 -0.15 37.43 -5.36
CA LEU A 170 0.05 36.02 -5.74
C LEU A 170 1.54 35.66 -5.90
N SER A 171 2.37 36.61 -6.32
CA SER A 171 3.81 36.42 -6.46
C SER A 171 4.50 36.16 -5.11
N SER A 172 4.10 36.87 -4.04
CA SER A 172 4.60 36.61 -2.69
C SER A 172 4.11 35.26 -2.16
N LYS A 173 2.82 34.93 -2.39
CA LYS A 173 2.25 33.63 -2.02
C LYS A 173 2.99 32.46 -2.67
N ILE A 174 3.36 32.57 -3.95
CA ILE A 174 4.13 31.53 -4.67
C ILE A 174 5.47 31.26 -3.98
N LYS A 175 6.20 32.30 -3.58
CA LYS A 175 7.49 32.16 -2.87
C LYS A 175 7.35 31.47 -1.51
N LEU A 176 6.22 31.69 -0.83
CA LEU A 176 5.94 31.04 0.46
C LEU A 176 5.66 29.53 0.33
N LEU A 177 5.30 29.04 -0.86
CA LEU A 177 5.08 27.61 -1.09
C LEU A 177 6.36 26.77 -1.00
N LYS A 178 7.55 27.40 -1.09
CA LYS A 178 8.87 26.75 -1.07
C LYS A 178 8.99 25.63 -2.11
N LEU A 179 8.66 25.96 -3.35
CA LEU A 179 8.79 25.05 -4.51
C LEU A 179 10.26 24.90 -4.92
N SER A 180 10.54 24.05 -5.91
CA SER A 180 11.87 24.05 -6.53
C SER A 180 12.13 25.39 -7.23
N SER A 181 13.40 25.80 -7.31
CA SER A 181 13.79 27.07 -7.94
C SER A 181 13.23 27.24 -9.34
N ASP A 182 13.27 26.17 -10.13
CA ASP A 182 12.87 26.20 -11.53
C ASP A 182 11.35 26.33 -11.67
N LEU A 183 10.60 25.62 -10.82
CA LEU A 183 9.14 25.71 -10.82
C LEU A 183 8.68 27.06 -10.29
N GLU A 184 9.30 27.57 -9.22
CA GLU A 184 8.99 28.89 -8.69
C GLU A 184 9.20 29.98 -9.75
N LYS A 185 10.37 29.95 -10.42
CA LYS A 185 10.68 30.89 -11.50
C LYS A 185 9.65 30.83 -12.63
N LEU A 186 9.32 29.62 -13.10
CA LEU A 186 8.32 29.42 -14.15
C LEU A 186 6.94 29.97 -13.75
N LEU A 187 6.51 29.77 -12.51
CA LEU A 187 5.24 30.29 -12.01
C LEU A 187 5.26 31.83 -11.86
N LEU A 188 6.39 32.42 -11.48
CA LEU A 188 6.49 33.88 -11.43
C LEU A 188 6.42 34.49 -12.83
N GLU A 189 7.14 33.92 -13.81
CA GLU A 189 7.13 34.38 -15.20
C GLU A 189 5.74 34.28 -15.84
N LEU A 190 5.08 33.13 -15.70
CA LEU A 190 3.73 32.91 -16.23
C LEU A 190 2.66 33.78 -15.54
N ASN A 191 2.86 34.16 -14.27
CA ASN A 191 1.96 35.09 -13.60
C ASN A 191 2.02 36.50 -14.22
N GLU A 192 3.21 36.97 -14.61
CA GLU A 192 3.36 38.25 -15.32
C GLU A 192 2.78 38.18 -16.73
N ILE A 193 3.05 37.09 -17.47
CA ILE A 193 2.43 36.85 -18.79
C ILE A 193 0.90 36.89 -18.67
N ARG A 194 0.33 36.19 -17.68
CA ARG A 194 -1.12 36.20 -17.41
C ARG A 194 -1.66 37.62 -17.27
N LYS A 195 -1.00 38.49 -16.50
CA LYS A 195 -1.44 39.88 -16.29
C LYS A 195 -1.47 40.66 -17.61
N HIS A 196 -0.43 40.51 -18.44
CA HIS A 196 -0.37 41.18 -19.75
C HIS A 196 -1.40 40.64 -20.74
N THR A 197 -1.64 39.33 -20.76
CA THR A 197 -2.65 38.73 -21.65
C THR A 197 -4.08 39.13 -21.26
N ILE A 198 -4.41 39.19 -19.96
CA ILE A 198 -5.73 39.64 -19.50
C ILE A 198 -6.00 41.10 -19.90
N GLN A 199 -4.98 41.95 -19.90
CA GLN A 199 -5.09 43.34 -20.31
C GLN A 199 -5.15 43.52 -21.84
N GLY A 200 -5.07 42.43 -22.62
CA GLY A 200 -5.06 42.46 -24.09
C GLY A 200 -3.74 42.94 -24.69
N ASN A 201 -2.70 43.10 -23.87
CA ASN A 201 -1.40 43.65 -24.29
C ASN A 201 -0.42 42.59 -24.80
N TYR A 202 -0.81 41.31 -24.77
CA TYR A 202 0.05 40.19 -25.12
C TYR A 202 -0.75 38.98 -25.58
N GLU A 203 -0.32 38.33 -26.66
CA GLU A 203 -0.85 37.04 -27.12
C GLU A 203 0.15 35.93 -26.80
N LEU A 204 -0.34 34.79 -26.30
CA LEU A 204 0.52 33.67 -25.90
C LEU A 204 1.28 33.09 -27.09
N SER A 205 2.61 33.12 -27.00
CA SER A 205 3.51 32.46 -27.95
C SER A 205 3.40 30.92 -27.84
N SER A 206 3.98 30.20 -28.80
CA SER A 206 4.06 28.73 -28.74
C SER A 206 4.81 28.24 -27.49
N ASP A 207 5.89 28.93 -27.13
CA ASP A 207 6.71 28.61 -25.96
C ASP A 207 5.92 28.83 -24.66
N ASP A 208 5.14 29.92 -24.57
CA ASP A 208 4.26 30.15 -23.41
C ASP A 208 3.22 29.04 -23.26
N LYS A 209 2.63 28.61 -24.37
CA LYS A 209 1.62 27.54 -24.38
C LYS A 209 2.19 26.22 -23.86
N GLU A 210 3.44 25.90 -24.20
CA GLU A 210 4.15 24.73 -23.66
C GLU A 210 4.48 24.90 -22.18
N ASN A 211 5.00 26.07 -21.81
CA ASN A 211 5.32 26.43 -20.43
C ASN A 211 4.10 26.37 -19.50
N VAL A 212 2.91 26.76 -19.97
CA VAL A 212 1.65 26.61 -19.22
C VAL A 212 1.37 25.15 -18.87
N ASN A 213 1.53 24.23 -19.83
CA ASN A 213 1.32 22.80 -19.57
C ASN A 213 2.34 22.26 -18.58
N HIS A 214 3.61 22.63 -18.75
CA HIS A 214 4.69 22.23 -17.84
C HIS A 214 4.45 22.74 -16.42
N ALA A 215 3.98 23.98 -16.25
CA ALA A 215 3.67 24.54 -14.96
C ALA A 215 2.53 23.78 -14.26
N VAL A 216 1.42 23.50 -14.95
CA VAL A 216 0.29 22.75 -14.39
C VAL A 216 0.72 21.36 -13.94
N VAL A 217 1.45 20.64 -14.79
CA VAL A 217 1.95 19.29 -14.47
C VAL A 217 2.90 19.34 -13.28
N ASN A 218 3.97 20.15 -13.36
CA ASN A 218 5.03 20.16 -12.36
C ASN A 218 4.51 20.64 -11.00
N PHE A 219 3.58 21.60 -11.00
CA PHE A 219 2.92 22.04 -9.78
C PHE A 219 2.08 20.92 -9.15
N THR A 220 1.24 20.24 -9.95
CA THR A 220 0.42 19.13 -9.47
C THR A 220 1.28 18.00 -8.89
N LEU A 221 2.37 17.65 -9.56
CA LEU A 221 3.34 16.65 -9.07
C LEU A 221 4.01 17.12 -7.77
N SER A 222 4.44 18.38 -7.68
CA SER A 222 5.02 18.95 -6.46
C SER A 222 4.06 18.89 -5.28
N LEU A 223 2.76 19.15 -5.50
CA LEU A 223 1.72 19.02 -4.48
C LEU A 223 1.62 17.57 -3.98
N ILE A 224 1.52 16.61 -4.90
CA ILE A 224 1.45 15.19 -4.54
C ILE A 224 2.71 14.79 -3.76
N GLU A 225 3.90 15.23 -4.18
CA GLU A 225 5.17 14.89 -3.51
C GLU A 225 5.19 15.39 -2.08
N LYS A 226 4.82 16.67 -1.88
CA LYS A 226 4.77 17.31 -0.56
C LYS A 226 3.91 16.53 0.43
N HIS A 227 2.82 15.93 -0.05
CA HIS A 227 1.86 15.17 0.77
C HIS A 227 2.22 13.69 0.95
N VAL A 228 2.91 13.07 -0.02
CA VAL A 228 3.23 11.64 -0.01
C VAL A 228 4.60 11.36 0.63
N LYS A 229 5.62 12.13 0.28
CA LYS A 229 7.03 11.90 0.70
C LYS A 229 7.22 11.78 2.21
N PRO A 230 6.55 12.57 3.07
CA PRO A 230 6.67 12.43 4.53
C PRO A 230 6.11 11.11 5.09
N ILE A 231 5.21 10.46 4.34
CA ILE A 231 4.55 9.21 4.72
C ILE A 231 5.37 8.00 4.26
N VAL A 232 5.90 8.07 3.03
CA VAL A 232 6.65 6.96 2.40
C VAL A 232 8.15 7.01 2.67
N ASN A 233 8.59 7.85 3.62
CA ASN A 233 10.00 7.96 3.98
C ASN A 233 10.56 6.61 4.48
N SER A 234 11.50 6.04 3.72
CA SER A 234 12.08 4.71 3.97
C SER A 234 12.64 4.54 5.39
N LYS A 235 13.32 5.55 5.95
CA LYS A 235 13.86 5.51 7.32
C LYS A 235 12.74 5.46 8.37
N LYS A 236 11.71 6.29 8.19
CA LYS A 236 10.56 6.34 9.10
C LYS A 236 9.74 5.05 9.05
N LEU A 237 9.46 4.55 7.84
CA LEU A 237 8.76 3.27 7.65
C LEU A 237 9.53 2.12 8.29
N LYS A 238 10.85 2.04 8.10
CA LYS A 238 11.69 1.00 8.71
C LYS A 238 11.69 1.07 10.24
N SER A 239 11.65 2.27 10.82
CA SER A 239 11.59 2.46 12.28
C SER A 239 10.21 2.20 12.90
N GLN A 240 9.15 2.29 12.11
CA GLN A 240 7.78 2.07 12.54
C GLN A 240 7.34 0.61 12.33
N TYR A 241 7.88 -0.04 11.29
CA TYR A 241 7.51 -1.37 10.83
C TYR A 241 8.73 -2.30 10.73
N ASN A 242 9.39 -2.51 11.87
CA ASN A 242 10.73 -3.13 11.97
C ASN A 242 10.84 -4.57 11.44
N TYR A 243 9.71 -5.23 11.20
CA TYR A 243 9.63 -6.60 10.69
C TYR A 243 9.19 -6.69 9.22
N ALA A 244 8.82 -5.57 8.60
CA ALA A 244 8.52 -5.50 7.18
C ALA A 244 9.81 -5.32 6.39
N ASP A 245 9.98 -6.05 5.29
CA ASP A 245 10.98 -5.67 4.31
C ASP A 245 10.54 -4.37 3.65
N ILE A 246 11.43 -3.37 3.68
CA ILE A 246 11.16 -2.07 3.09
C ILE A 246 10.96 -2.16 1.58
N LYS A 247 11.59 -3.11 0.90
CA LYS A 247 11.43 -3.31 -0.55
C LYS A 247 10.03 -3.81 -0.90
N ASP A 248 9.52 -4.76 -0.11
CA ASP A 248 8.17 -5.30 -0.30
C ASP A 248 7.13 -4.21 -0.03
N LEU A 249 7.30 -3.48 1.07
CA LEU A 249 6.42 -2.36 1.43
C LEU A 249 6.44 -1.24 0.38
N ASN A 250 7.63 -0.84 -0.11
CA ASN A 250 7.75 0.17 -1.15
C ASN A 250 7.10 -0.28 -2.46
N SER A 251 7.22 -1.57 -2.81
CA SER A 251 6.57 -2.14 -4.01
C SER A 251 5.05 -2.08 -3.90
N GLU A 252 4.49 -2.46 -2.76
CA GLU A 252 3.04 -2.37 -2.49
C GLU A 252 2.53 -0.91 -2.54
N ILE A 253 3.27 0.02 -1.95
CA ILE A 253 2.97 1.46 -2.00
C ILE A 253 3.03 1.98 -3.44
N LYS A 254 4.02 1.55 -4.23
CA LYS A 254 4.17 1.93 -5.64
C LYS A 254 2.98 1.50 -6.48
N VAL A 255 2.59 0.23 -6.36
CA VAL A 255 1.42 -0.33 -7.07
C VAL A 255 0.16 0.45 -6.69
N PHE A 256 -0.02 0.74 -5.40
CA PHE A 256 -1.14 1.53 -4.93
C PHE A 256 -1.17 2.94 -5.50
N LEU A 257 -0.08 3.69 -5.37
CA LEU A 257 0.00 5.07 -5.87
C LEU A 257 -0.20 5.14 -7.38
N TYR A 258 0.36 4.19 -8.12
CA TYR A 258 0.15 4.07 -9.56
C TYR A 258 -1.33 3.86 -9.90
N GLY A 259 -1.99 2.90 -9.25
CA GLY A 259 -3.42 2.65 -9.46
C GLY A 259 -4.28 3.84 -9.05
N TYR A 260 -3.96 4.49 -7.93
CA TYR A 260 -4.72 5.62 -7.40
C TYR A 260 -4.59 6.87 -8.28
N LEU A 261 -3.38 7.26 -8.66
CA LEU A 261 -3.15 8.45 -9.49
C LEU A 261 -3.62 8.24 -10.93
N ASN A 262 -3.41 7.05 -11.53
CA ASN A 262 -3.96 6.79 -12.86
C ASN A 262 -5.49 6.80 -12.84
N GLY A 263 -6.11 6.26 -11.78
CA GLY A 263 -7.56 6.34 -11.61
C GLY A 263 -8.09 7.77 -11.60
N LEU A 264 -7.30 8.71 -11.08
CA LEU A 264 -7.62 10.14 -11.06
C LEU A 264 -7.34 10.82 -12.41
N PHE A 265 -6.14 10.69 -12.97
CA PHE A 265 -5.68 11.47 -14.13
C PHE A 265 -5.88 10.77 -15.48
N ASN A 266 -6.99 10.06 -15.67
CA ASN A 266 -7.23 9.16 -16.82
C ASN A 266 -7.37 9.87 -18.19
N HIS A 267 -7.25 11.20 -18.27
CA HIS A 267 -7.67 11.97 -19.44
C HIS A 267 -6.57 12.34 -20.46
N GLY A 268 -5.35 11.77 -20.37
CA GLY A 268 -4.34 11.97 -21.42
C GLY A 268 -3.14 11.01 -21.44
N LYS A 269 -2.64 10.67 -22.64
CA LYS A 269 -1.43 9.83 -22.82
C LYS A 269 -0.17 10.44 -22.19
N SER A 270 -0.07 11.77 -22.15
CA SER A 270 1.07 12.50 -21.55
C SER A 270 1.08 12.45 -20.02
N ALA A 271 -0.10 12.57 -19.39
CA ALA A 271 -0.26 12.50 -17.93
C ALA A 271 0.23 11.16 -17.36
N ASN A 272 -0.09 10.05 -18.04
CA ASN A 272 0.36 8.71 -17.64
C ASN A 272 1.88 8.56 -17.60
N HIS A 273 2.62 9.15 -18.56
CA HIS A 273 4.07 9.05 -18.59
C HIS A 273 4.72 9.88 -17.46
N GLN A 274 4.24 11.10 -17.25
CA GLN A 274 4.77 12.00 -16.23
C GLN A 274 4.48 11.50 -14.80
N ILE A 275 3.27 10.97 -14.55
CA ILE A 275 2.91 10.35 -13.27
C ILE A 275 3.80 9.13 -13.01
N LYS A 276 4.06 8.29 -14.02
CA LYS A 276 4.95 7.14 -13.87
C LYS A 276 6.37 7.55 -13.49
N THR A 277 6.95 8.50 -14.23
CA THR A 277 8.30 9.03 -13.95
C THR A 277 8.40 9.64 -12.56
N PHE A 278 7.38 10.39 -12.15
CA PHE A 278 7.28 10.96 -10.82
C PHE A 278 7.23 9.90 -9.70
N LEU A 279 6.42 8.86 -9.87
CA LEU A 279 6.33 7.76 -8.90
C LEU A 279 7.64 6.99 -8.76
N ASP A 280 8.38 6.85 -9.85
CA ASP A 280 9.74 6.29 -9.81
C ASP A 280 10.69 7.17 -8.99
N GLN A 281 10.61 8.50 -9.12
CA GLN A 281 11.47 9.43 -8.37
C GLN A 281 11.17 9.47 -6.86
N ILE A 282 9.90 9.40 -6.46
CA ILE A 282 9.51 9.47 -5.04
C ILE A 282 9.93 8.23 -4.26
N LEU A 283 9.99 7.05 -4.89
CA LEU A 283 10.12 5.76 -4.21
C LEU A 283 11.51 5.12 -4.35
N VAL A 284 12.42 5.73 -5.11
CA VAL A 284 13.82 5.28 -5.29
C VAL A 284 14.77 5.79 -4.18
N ASN A 285 14.32 6.75 -3.36
CA ASN A 285 15.08 7.31 -2.22
C ASN A 285 14.59 6.82 -0.84
#